data_AF-A0A1C5SFX0-F1
#
_entry.id   AF-A0A1C5SFX0-F1
#
_cell.length_a   1.000
_cell.length_b   1.000
_cell.length_c   1.000
_cell.angle_alpha   90.00
_cell.angle_beta   90.00
_cell.angle_gamma   90.00
#
_symmetry.space_group_name_H-M   'P 1'
#
loop_
_entity.id
_entity.type
_entity.pdbx_description
1 polymer ?
#
loop_
_entity_poly.entity_id
_entity_poly.type
_entity_poly.pdbx_seq_one_letter_code
_entity_poly.pdbx_strand_id
1 'polypeptide(L)'
;MDKNKMKHEKLEVMPALKSPRIVEDASIDSGQRVTWDCIWFGNYPQSEVVCETDTLRINELNDSDYDKQYVTVSSAQWNKIIGAAYDESGDAVVDGIKYRRLRTVDINGLEDGDNNCIGDGKDTDQYFMYEPIKWRILNVNGNDALLLSEKAVDAQRYHMTRESVTWETCTMRSWLNGYDSSFNGNAEDYTKLNFINHAFTSGECSAIKTTKVINDTDHTGDKIFLLSENEVCNSDTAVSYGFEEFCDTSYARACEGSAFVTAMYGDEEDFGVGYYWWWLRSQGITDHTAFVNYDGGVYDAFYVDCSGVAIRPALHLDLSCSDFYSYAGTVCNFWSEDNL
;
A
#
# COMPACT_ATOMS: atom_id res chain seq x y z
N MET A 1 -13.71 -41.78 -28.84
CA MET A 1 -15.01 -41.07 -28.85
C MET A 1 -15.63 -41.42 -27.50
N ASP A 2 -15.79 -40.52 -26.53
CA ASP A 2 -16.26 -39.15 -26.63
C ASP A 2 -15.29 -38.10 -26.07
N LYS A 3 -14.93 -37.16 -26.94
CA LYS A 3 -14.56 -35.79 -26.60
C LYS A 3 -15.86 -34.99 -26.65
N ASN A 4 -16.41 -34.58 -25.51
CA ASN A 4 -17.22 -33.37 -25.34
C ASN A 4 -18.00 -33.41 -24.02
N LYS A 5 -17.35 -32.92 -22.97
CA LYS A 5 -18.04 -32.13 -21.94
C LYS A 5 -17.12 -30.95 -21.63
N MET A 6 -17.02 -30.06 -22.62
CA MET A 6 -16.71 -28.65 -22.36
C MET A 6 -17.78 -28.16 -21.38
N LYS A 7 -17.41 -28.08 -20.10
CA LYS A 7 -18.08 -27.17 -19.19
C LYS A 7 -17.72 -25.78 -19.71
N HIS A 8 -18.70 -25.14 -20.32
CA HIS A 8 -18.73 -23.69 -20.41
C HIS A 8 -18.72 -23.16 -18.97
N GLU A 9 -17.54 -22.90 -18.42
CA GLU A 9 -17.41 -21.92 -17.37
C GLU A 9 -17.94 -20.62 -17.96
N LYS A 10 -19.05 -20.19 -17.39
CA LYS A 10 -19.68 -18.91 -17.67
C LYS A 10 -18.61 -17.87 -17.35
N LEU A 11 -18.01 -17.25 -18.38
CA LEU A 11 -17.26 -16.00 -18.18
C LEU A 11 -18.23 -15.06 -17.47
N GLU A 12 -18.02 -14.85 -16.17
CA GLU A 12 -18.70 -13.77 -15.47
C GLU A 12 -18.19 -12.49 -16.10
N VAL A 13 -19.08 -11.80 -16.80
CA VAL A 13 -18.80 -10.47 -17.33
C VAL A 13 -18.50 -9.60 -16.11
N MET A 14 -17.30 -9.02 -16.05
CA MET A 14 -16.94 -8.11 -14.96
C MET A 14 -18.00 -7.00 -14.85
N PRO A 15 -18.48 -6.69 -13.64
CA PRO A 15 -19.41 -5.58 -13.46
C PRO A 15 -18.76 -4.28 -13.93
N ALA A 16 -19.57 -3.35 -14.42
CA ALA A 16 -19.08 -2.01 -14.72
C ALA A 16 -18.58 -1.35 -13.43
N LEU A 17 -17.29 -1.04 -13.38
CA LEU A 17 -16.64 -0.36 -12.27
C LEU A 17 -17.17 1.06 -12.13
N LYS A 18 -17.37 1.52 -10.89
CA LYS A 18 -17.98 2.81 -10.59
C LYS A 18 -17.11 3.65 -9.66
N SER A 19 -17.22 4.96 -9.83
CA SER A 19 -16.81 5.93 -8.82
C SER A 19 -17.51 5.68 -7.46
N PRO A 20 -16.99 6.25 -6.37
CA PRO A 20 -17.54 6.07 -5.03
C PRO A 20 -19.03 6.40 -4.95
N ARG A 21 -19.76 5.62 -4.16
CA ARG A 21 -21.19 5.84 -3.89
C ARG A 21 -21.33 6.39 -2.48
N ILE A 22 -21.79 7.63 -2.39
CA ILE A 22 -21.92 8.38 -1.13
C ILE A 22 -23.40 8.49 -0.78
N VAL A 23 -23.74 8.11 0.45
CA VAL A 23 -25.10 8.17 1.00
C VAL A 23 -25.03 8.86 2.34
N GLU A 24 -25.84 9.91 2.53
CA GLU A 24 -25.99 10.54 3.84
C GLU A 24 -26.46 9.51 4.88
N ASP A 25 -25.77 9.48 6.02
CA ASP A 25 -26.12 8.62 7.12
C ASP A 25 -25.82 9.31 8.45
N ALA A 26 -26.86 9.87 9.05
CA ALA A 26 -26.76 10.55 10.35
C ALA A 26 -26.52 9.60 11.54
N SER A 27 -26.48 8.27 11.33
CA SER A 27 -26.18 7.30 12.39
C SER A 27 -24.69 7.06 12.62
N ILE A 28 -23.82 7.65 11.79
CA ILE A 28 -22.37 7.52 11.89
C ILE A 28 -21.72 8.89 12.01
N ASP A 29 -20.58 8.95 12.70
CA ASP A 29 -19.93 10.22 13.05
C ASP A 29 -19.51 11.05 11.82
N SER A 30 -19.15 10.39 10.72
CA SER A 30 -18.83 11.06 9.46
C SER A 30 -20.05 11.71 8.78
N GLY A 31 -21.27 11.33 9.17
CA GLY A 31 -22.51 11.73 8.50
C GLY A 31 -22.71 11.12 7.10
N GLN A 32 -21.79 10.29 6.61
CA GLN A 32 -21.85 9.68 5.27
C GLN A 32 -21.30 8.26 5.19
N ARG A 33 -22.07 7.36 4.59
CA ARG A 33 -21.60 6.03 4.19
C ARG A 33 -21.10 6.09 2.75
N VAL A 34 -19.89 5.60 2.56
CA VAL A 34 -19.23 5.58 1.27
C VAL A 34 -18.86 4.17 0.91
N THR A 35 -19.23 3.74 -0.30
CA THR A 35 -18.85 2.44 -0.85
C THR A 35 -17.99 2.63 -2.09
N TRP A 36 -16.80 2.04 -2.07
CA TRP A 36 -15.88 1.99 -3.21
C TRP A 36 -15.95 0.61 -3.88
N ASP A 37 -15.94 0.59 -5.21
CA ASP A 37 -15.61 -0.63 -5.95
C ASP A 37 -14.10 -0.91 -5.82
N CYS A 38 -13.74 -2.19 -5.81
CA CYS A 38 -12.35 -2.61 -5.70
C CYS A 38 -11.94 -3.51 -6.87
N ILE A 39 -10.64 -3.52 -7.15
CA ILE A 39 -10.01 -4.47 -8.07
C ILE A 39 -8.73 -5.07 -7.48
N TRP A 40 -8.35 -6.24 -8.00
CA TRP A 40 -7.02 -6.83 -7.83
C TRP A 40 -6.16 -6.44 -9.03
N PHE A 41 -4.97 -5.89 -8.79
CA PHE A 41 -4.03 -5.48 -9.84
C PHE A 41 -2.60 -5.39 -9.29
N GLY A 42 -1.60 -5.94 -9.98
CA GLY A 42 -0.24 -6.06 -9.45
C GLY A 42 -0.15 -7.00 -8.24
N ASN A 43 1.06 -7.26 -7.75
CA ASN A 43 1.32 -8.12 -6.60
C ASN A 43 2.43 -7.55 -5.71
N TYR A 44 2.29 -7.59 -4.40
CA TYR A 44 3.31 -7.12 -3.46
C TYR A 44 3.34 -8.01 -2.21
N PRO A 45 4.43 -8.02 -1.41
CA PRO A 45 4.46 -8.73 -0.13
C PRO A 45 3.29 -8.33 0.77
N GLN A 46 2.50 -9.31 1.20
CA GLN A 46 1.33 -9.06 2.05
C GLN A 46 1.27 -10.01 3.24
N SER A 47 0.89 -11.28 3.05
CA SER A 47 0.79 -12.25 4.14
C SER A 47 2.15 -12.70 4.66
N GLU A 48 2.29 -12.81 5.97
CA GLU A 48 3.42 -13.52 6.59
C GLU A 48 3.32 -15.02 6.29
N VAL A 49 4.43 -15.64 5.93
CA VAL A 49 4.54 -17.07 5.70
C VAL A 49 5.07 -17.73 6.96
N VAL A 50 4.34 -18.71 7.48
CA VAL A 50 4.70 -19.44 8.71
C VAL A 50 4.72 -20.94 8.44
N CYS A 51 5.67 -21.65 9.05
CA CYS A 51 5.70 -23.10 8.98
C CYS A 51 4.52 -23.69 9.79
N GLU A 52 3.80 -24.67 9.25
CA GLU A 52 2.67 -25.33 9.93
C GLU A 52 3.03 -25.93 11.30
N THR A 53 4.31 -26.20 11.54
CA THR A 53 4.82 -26.73 12.81
C THR A 53 5.23 -25.66 13.81
N ASP A 54 5.24 -24.38 13.43
CA ASP A 54 5.55 -23.26 14.34
C ASP A 54 4.28 -22.83 15.07
N THR A 55 3.83 -23.67 15.99
CA THR A 55 2.59 -23.44 16.75
C THR A 55 2.69 -22.22 17.66
N LEU A 56 3.90 -21.81 18.07
CA LEU A 56 4.08 -20.61 18.89
C LEU A 56 3.77 -19.37 18.07
N ARG A 57 4.41 -19.21 16.90
CA ARG A 57 4.15 -18.06 16.02
C ARG A 57 2.70 -18.01 15.55
N ILE A 58 2.12 -19.17 15.21
CA ILE A 58 0.70 -19.25 14.81
C ILE A 58 -0.21 -18.80 15.95
N ASN A 59 0.07 -19.19 17.20
CA ASN A 59 -0.73 -18.74 18.33
C ASN A 59 -0.58 -17.23 18.58
N GLU A 60 0.64 -16.68 18.48
CA GLU A 60 0.86 -15.23 18.58
C GLU A 60 0.09 -14.44 17.52
N LEU A 61 0.05 -14.95 16.28
CA LEU A 61 -0.70 -14.33 15.20
C LEU A 61 -2.22 -14.41 15.43
N ASN A 62 -2.70 -15.51 16.01
CA ASN A 62 -4.13 -15.70 16.32
C ASN A 62 -4.60 -14.98 17.58
N ASP A 63 -3.71 -14.75 18.55
CA ASP A 63 -4.01 -14.06 19.82
C ASP A 63 -3.79 -12.54 19.72
N SER A 64 -3.39 -12.06 18.54
CA SER A 64 -3.29 -10.64 18.25
C SER A 64 -4.69 -10.03 18.27
N ASP A 65 -4.85 -8.86 18.90
CA ASP A 65 -6.07 -8.03 18.83
C ASP A 65 -6.38 -7.53 17.40
N TYR A 66 -5.58 -7.95 16.41
CA TYR A 66 -5.57 -7.48 15.04
C TYR A 66 -5.53 -8.67 14.09
N ASP A 67 -6.25 -8.56 12.98
CA ASP A 67 -6.28 -9.56 11.93
C ASP A 67 -4.94 -9.56 11.15
N LYS A 68 -3.94 -10.25 11.70
CA LYS A 68 -2.64 -10.41 11.06
C LYS A 68 -2.77 -11.41 9.94
N GLN A 69 -2.64 -10.94 8.71
CA GLN A 69 -2.74 -11.81 7.55
C GLN A 69 -1.51 -12.73 7.47
N TYR A 70 -1.73 -14.04 7.57
CA TYR A 70 -0.67 -15.03 7.41
C TYR A 70 -1.15 -16.26 6.64
N VAL A 71 -0.18 -17.01 6.10
CA VAL A 71 -0.40 -18.30 5.44
C VAL A 71 0.50 -19.35 6.06
N THR A 72 -0.04 -20.54 6.28
CA THR A 72 0.74 -21.68 6.75
C THR A 72 1.21 -22.54 5.57
N VAL A 73 2.46 -22.98 5.63
CA VAL A 73 3.04 -23.87 4.63
C VAL A 73 3.64 -25.11 5.29
N SER A 74 3.66 -26.22 4.54
CA SER A 74 4.27 -27.47 5.03
C SER A 74 5.74 -27.28 5.40
N SER A 75 6.28 -28.08 6.33
CA SER A 75 7.71 -28.00 6.67
C SER A 75 8.64 -28.21 5.45
N ALA A 76 8.21 -29.02 4.49
CA ALA A 76 8.96 -29.22 3.25
C ALA A 76 9.01 -27.94 2.40
N GLN A 77 7.88 -27.21 2.30
CA GLN A 77 7.82 -25.95 1.58
C GLN A 77 8.60 -24.85 2.31
N TRP A 78 8.44 -24.77 3.64
CA TRP A 78 9.18 -23.83 4.49
C TRP A 78 10.69 -23.95 4.28
N ASN A 79 11.22 -25.17 4.28
CA ASN A 79 12.65 -25.41 4.04
C ASN A 79 13.14 -24.94 2.65
N LYS A 80 12.28 -25.01 1.63
CA LYS A 80 12.62 -24.44 0.31
C LYS A 80 12.63 -22.92 0.34
N ILE A 81 11.68 -22.30 1.05
CA ILE A 81 11.57 -20.84 1.19
C ILE A 81 12.80 -20.29 1.90
N ILE A 82 13.10 -20.75 3.11
CA ILE A 82 14.26 -20.26 3.88
C ILE A 82 15.60 -20.60 3.23
N GLY A 83 15.65 -21.66 2.42
CA GLY A 83 16.85 -22.11 1.70
C GLY A 83 17.03 -21.49 0.31
N ALA A 84 16.12 -20.62 -0.13
CA ALA A 84 16.19 -20.01 -1.45
C ALA A 84 17.32 -18.97 -1.56
N ALA A 85 17.79 -18.74 -2.78
CA ALA A 85 18.74 -17.66 -3.07
C ALA A 85 17.97 -16.36 -3.29
N TYR A 86 17.91 -15.53 -2.25
CA TYR A 86 17.30 -14.20 -2.29
C TYR A 86 18.24 -13.18 -2.95
N ASP A 87 17.67 -12.30 -3.77
CA ASP A 87 18.39 -11.21 -4.43
C ASP A 87 18.66 -10.00 -3.50
N GLU A 88 19.18 -8.92 -4.08
CA GLU A 88 19.49 -7.68 -3.35
C GLU A 88 18.24 -6.97 -2.80
N SER A 89 17.07 -7.22 -3.38
CA SER A 89 15.78 -6.72 -2.90
C SER A 89 15.17 -7.60 -1.80
N GLY A 90 15.84 -8.71 -1.47
CA GLY A 90 15.30 -9.72 -0.58
C GLY A 90 14.20 -10.55 -1.24
N ASP A 91 14.14 -10.64 -2.57
CA ASP A 91 13.14 -11.43 -3.29
C ASP A 91 13.67 -12.79 -3.76
N ALA A 92 12.81 -13.80 -3.75
CA ALA A 92 13.06 -15.10 -4.38
C ALA A 92 11.79 -15.71 -4.96
N VAL A 93 11.91 -16.58 -5.95
CA VAL A 93 10.80 -17.38 -6.48
C VAL A 93 10.99 -18.85 -6.10
N VAL A 94 9.99 -19.40 -5.41
CA VAL A 94 9.98 -20.81 -4.99
C VAL A 94 8.69 -21.45 -5.49
N ASP A 95 8.84 -22.52 -6.29
CA ASP A 95 7.72 -23.23 -6.93
C ASP A 95 6.72 -22.32 -7.68
N GLY A 96 7.22 -21.23 -8.27
CA GLY A 96 6.43 -20.27 -9.05
C GLY A 96 5.76 -19.16 -8.21
N ILE A 97 5.94 -19.15 -6.89
CA ILE A 97 5.45 -18.09 -6.01
C ILE A 97 6.63 -17.19 -5.61
N LYS A 98 6.44 -15.88 -5.69
CA LYS A 98 7.44 -14.89 -5.29
C LYS A 98 7.29 -14.61 -3.78
N TYR A 99 8.41 -14.50 -3.09
CA TYR A 99 8.50 -14.22 -1.65
C TYR A 99 9.48 -13.09 -1.39
N ARG A 100 9.19 -12.26 -0.40
CA ARG A 100 10.11 -11.27 0.18
C ARG A 100 10.60 -11.76 1.54
N ARG A 101 11.91 -11.74 1.75
CA ARG A 101 12.54 -11.91 3.06
C ARG A 101 12.79 -10.53 3.67
N LEU A 102 12.31 -10.34 4.89
CA LEU A 102 12.60 -9.17 5.72
C LEU A 102 13.58 -9.59 6.82
N ARG A 103 14.76 -8.98 6.84
CA ARG A 103 15.75 -9.23 7.90
C ARG A 103 15.68 -8.11 8.92
N THR A 104 15.98 -8.42 10.17
CA THR A 104 16.09 -7.45 11.27
C THR A 104 17.06 -6.31 10.93
N VAL A 105 18.17 -6.63 10.26
CA VAL A 105 19.15 -5.61 9.81
C VAL A 105 18.60 -4.67 8.73
N ASP A 106 17.61 -5.11 7.95
CA ASP A 106 16.94 -4.25 6.95
C ASP A 106 16.03 -3.23 7.66
N ILE A 107 15.54 -3.58 8.85
CA ILE A 107 14.72 -2.72 9.72
C ILE A 107 15.64 -1.75 10.49
N ASN A 108 16.76 -2.21 11.04
CA ASN A 108 17.72 -1.37 11.78
C ASN A 108 18.46 -0.33 10.90
N GLY A 109 18.43 -0.45 9.56
CA GLY A 109 18.90 0.61 8.65
C GLY A 109 18.03 1.88 8.66
N LEU A 110 16.91 1.85 9.38
CA LEU A 110 16.00 2.97 9.59
C LEU A 110 16.36 3.82 10.83
N GLU A 111 17.44 3.51 11.55
CA GLU A 111 17.79 4.02 12.89
C GLU A 111 18.23 5.49 13.07
N ASP A 112 18.32 6.33 12.01
CA ASP A 112 18.70 7.73 12.22
C ASP A 112 17.48 8.62 12.55
N GLY A 113 17.23 8.79 13.85
CA GLY A 113 16.35 9.84 14.41
C GLY A 113 15.51 9.38 15.59
N ASP A 114 15.41 10.22 16.63
CA ASP A 114 14.77 10.00 17.94
C ASP A 114 13.27 9.57 17.98
N ASN A 115 12.69 9.08 16.89
CA ASN A 115 11.33 8.51 16.81
C ASN A 115 11.35 7.06 16.31
N ASN A 116 12.26 6.25 16.85
CA ASN A 116 12.45 4.87 16.46
C ASN A 116 11.38 4.00 17.14
N CYS A 117 10.44 3.43 16.37
CA CYS A 117 9.41 2.53 16.91
C CYS A 117 9.70 1.05 16.66
N ILE A 118 10.93 0.69 16.35
CA ILE A 118 11.28 -0.70 16.12
C ILE A 118 11.82 -1.33 17.41
N GLY A 119 11.13 -2.38 17.86
CA GLY A 119 11.48 -3.17 19.04
C GLY A 119 12.82 -3.90 18.88
N ASP A 120 13.69 -3.70 19.88
CA ASP A 120 14.93 -4.45 20.06
C ASP A 120 14.67 -5.98 20.08
N GLY A 121 15.45 -6.75 19.31
CA GLY A 121 15.70 -8.16 19.64
C GLY A 121 15.01 -9.25 18.82
N LYS A 122 14.36 -8.97 17.67
CA LYS A 122 13.88 -10.04 16.77
C LYS A 122 15.01 -10.55 15.87
N ASP A 123 15.85 -11.47 16.35
CA ASP A 123 16.95 -12.07 15.58
C ASP A 123 16.47 -13.15 14.57
N THR A 124 15.39 -12.88 13.83
CA THR A 124 14.76 -13.86 12.93
C THR A 124 14.27 -13.23 11.63
N ASP A 125 14.73 -13.77 10.50
CA ASP A 125 14.19 -13.46 9.17
C ASP A 125 12.70 -13.80 9.11
N GLN A 126 11.88 -12.84 8.70
CA GLN A 126 10.47 -13.06 8.37
C GLN A 126 10.29 -13.16 6.85
N TYR A 127 9.27 -13.90 6.42
CA TYR A 127 9.03 -14.20 5.01
C TYR A 127 7.61 -13.83 4.64
N PHE A 128 7.44 -13.17 3.49
CA PHE A 128 6.15 -12.65 3.06
C PHE A 128 5.86 -13.11 1.63
N MET A 129 4.62 -13.52 1.41
CA MET A 129 4.16 -13.96 0.10
C MET A 129 3.75 -12.75 -0.75
N TYR A 130 4.14 -12.74 -2.02
CA TYR A 130 3.59 -11.78 -2.97
C TYR A 130 2.16 -12.19 -3.32
N GLU A 131 1.23 -11.27 -3.09
CA GLU A 131 -0.19 -11.47 -3.34
C GLU A 131 -0.76 -10.26 -4.09
N PRO A 132 -1.89 -10.45 -4.81
CA PRO A 132 -2.51 -9.36 -5.55
C PRO A 132 -2.84 -8.17 -4.65
N ILE A 133 -2.50 -6.95 -5.08
CA ILE A 133 -2.82 -5.75 -4.31
C ILE A 133 -4.30 -5.42 -4.53
N LYS A 134 -5.04 -5.20 -3.44
CA LYS A 134 -6.42 -4.68 -3.52
C LYS A 134 -6.36 -3.17 -3.69
N TRP A 135 -7.09 -2.66 -4.66
CA TRP A 135 -7.21 -1.22 -4.92
C TRP A 135 -8.65 -0.78 -4.79
N ARG A 136 -8.91 0.32 -4.08
CA ARG A 136 -10.20 1.02 -4.14
C ARG A 136 -10.21 2.03 -5.28
N ILE A 137 -11.36 2.14 -5.94
CA ILE A 137 -11.56 3.05 -7.07
C ILE A 137 -12.08 4.39 -6.56
N LEU A 138 -11.26 5.43 -6.65
CA LEU A 138 -11.63 6.79 -6.24
C LEU A 138 -12.37 7.57 -7.32
N ASN A 139 -12.14 7.24 -8.60
CA ASN A 139 -12.84 7.87 -9.71
C ASN A 139 -12.83 6.98 -10.95
N VAL A 140 -13.92 6.99 -11.72
CA VAL A 140 -13.99 6.42 -13.06
C VAL A 140 -14.44 7.50 -14.05
N ASN A 141 -13.63 7.74 -15.08
CA ASN A 141 -13.93 8.63 -16.19
C ASN A 141 -13.64 7.93 -17.53
N GLY A 142 -14.68 7.32 -18.12
CA GLY A 142 -14.51 6.48 -19.31
C GLY A 142 -13.62 5.26 -19.02
N ASN A 143 -12.51 5.13 -19.73
CA ASN A 143 -11.52 4.06 -19.51
C ASN A 143 -10.42 4.47 -18.52
N ASP A 144 -10.60 5.55 -17.78
CA ASP A 144 -9.66 6.00 -16.76
C ASP A 144 -10.20 5.72 -15.37
N ALA A 145 -9.44 4.98 -14.57
CA ALA A 145 -9.76 4.75 -13.17
C ALA A 145 -8.62 5.23 -12.27
N LEU A 146 -8.93 6.17 -11.37
CA LEU A 146 -8.02 6.52 -10.28
C LEU A 146 -8.17 5.49 -9.17
N LEU A 147 -7.05 4.87 -8.81
CA LEU A 147 -6.95 3.84 -7.79
C LEU A 147 -6.14 4.34 -6.60
N LEU A 148 -6.49 3.86 -5.41
CA LEU A 148 -5.70 3.95 -4.18
C LEU A 148 -5.58 2.56 -3.58
N SER A 149 -4.39 2.15 -3.13
CA SER A 149 -4.25 0.85 -2.48
C SER A 149 -5.16 0.77 -1.24
N GLU A 150 -5.82 -0.37 -1.04
CA GLU A 150 -6.76 -0.52 0.06
C GLU A 150 -6.03 -0.47 1.40
N LYS A 151 -4.97 -1.27 1.51
CA LYS A 151 -4.02 -1.30 2.61
C LYS A 151 -2.74 -0.56 2.24
N ALA A 152 -1.99 -0.15 3.23
CA ALA A 152 -0.61 0.27 3.02
C ALA A 152 0.24 -0.96 2.65
N VAL A 153 1.10 -0.80 1.64
CA VAL A 153 1.81 -1.92 1.02
C VAL A 153 3.29 -2.00 1.40
N ASP A 154 3.87 -0.89 1.85
CA ASP A 154 5.27 -0.78 2.26
C ASP A 154 5.42 0.36 3.29
N ALA A 155 6.60 0.55 3.89
CA ALA A 155 6.88 1.60 4.85
C ALA A 155 8.30 2.16 4.65
N GLN A 156 8.41 3.45 4.32
CA GLN A 156 9.69 4.08 4.03
C GLN A 156 9.69 5.57 4.37
N ARG A 157 10.89 6.16 4.48
CA ARG A 157 11.07 7.61 4.57
C ARG A 157 10.55 8.29 3.31
N TYR A 158 9.93 9.45 3.45
CA TYR A 158 9.53 10.27 2.30
C TYR A 158 10.76 10.78 1.52
N HIS A 159 11.80 11.18 2.27
CA HIS A 159 13.09 11.59 1.74
C HIS A 159 14.20 11.05 2.63
N MET A 160 15.37 10.69 2.09
CA MET A 160 16.39 10.07 2.93
C MET A 160 17.07 11.04 3.89
N THR A 161 17.16 12.33 3.52
CA THR A 161 17.81 13.35 4.32
C THR A 161 16.82 14.37 4.84
N ARG A 162 17.04 14.86 6.06
CA ARG A 162 16.23 15.90 6.68
C ARG A 162 16.48 17.27 6.07
N GLU A 163 15.74 17.58 5.02
CA GLU A 163 15.83 18.87 4.34
C GLU A 163 14.51 19.24 3.67
N SER A 164 14.41 20.50 3.24
CA SER A 164 13.28 20.93 2.45
C SER A 164 13.35 20.32 1.05
N VAL A 165 12.30 19.60 0.68
CA VAL A 165 12.24 18.84 -0.57
C VAL A 165 10.84 18.94 -1.18
N THR A 166 10.75 18.90 -2.50
CA THR A 166 9.48 18.88 -3.23
C THR A 166 9.14 17.46 -3.68
N TRP A 167 7.90 17.18 -4.07
CA TRP A 167 7.55 15.90 -4.70
C TRP A 167 8.46 15.58 -5.90
N GLU A 168 8.77 16.58 -6.73
CA GLU A 168 9.61 16.40 -7.93
C GLU A 168 10.99 15.81 -7.60
N THR A 169 11.56 16.22 -6.47
CA THR A 169 12.97 15.96 -6.09
C THR A 169 13.12 14.99 -4.91
N CYS A 170 12.02 14.49 -4.33
CA CYS A 170 12.10 13.55 -3.22
C CYS A 170 12.49 12.13 -3.69
N THR A 171 13.06 11.36 -2.77
CA THR A 171 13.46 9.98 -3.05
C THR A 171 12.27 9.04 -3.11
N MET A 172 11.17 9.30 -2.38
CA MET A 172 9.91 8.54 -2.47
C MET A 172 9.38 8.49 -3.90
N ARG A 173 9.35 9.62 -4.62
CA ARG A 173 8.91 9.67 -6.03
C ARG A 173 9.77 8.77 -6.92
N SER A 174 11.09 8.82 -6.73
CA SER A 174 12.04 8.02 -7.49
C SER A 174 11.90 6.52 -7.17
N TRP A 175 11.74 6.17 -5.89
CA TRP A 175 11.50 4.79 -5.45
C TRP A 175 10.17 4.24 -5.98
N LEU A 176 9.09 5.03 -5.98
CA LEU A 176 7.80 4.57 -6.50
C LEU A 176 7.85 4.24 -8.00
N ASN A 177 8.59 5.04 -8.78
CA ASN A 177 8.59 4.96 -10.25
C ASN A 177 9.85 4.34 -10.86
N GLY A 178 10.85 3.98 -10.06
CA GLY A 178 12.12 3.42 -10.53
C GLY A 178 12.98 4.42 -11.31
N TYR A 179 12.98 5.68 -10.90
CA TYR A 179 13.81 6.72 -11.53
C TYR A 179 15.28 6.64 -11.09
N ASP A 180 16.17 7.08 -11.96
CA ASP A 180 17.61 7.13 -11.67
C ASP A 180 17.98 8.32 -10.77
N SER A 181 19.27 8.39 -10.42
CA SER A 181 19.86 9.42 -9.55
C SER A 181 19.64 10.86 -10.01
N SER A 182 19.30 11.11 -11.28
CA SER A 182 19.09 12.48 -11.77
C SER A 182 17.74 13.08 -11.35
N PHE A 183 16.84 12.27 -10.78
CA PHE A 183 15.47 12.69 -10.43
C PHE A 183 15.27 13.03 -8.94
N ASN A 184 16.28 12.91 -8.10
CA ASN A 184 16.16 13.21 -6.67
C ASN A 184 17.35 13.98 -6.11
N GLY A 185 17.11 14.74 -5.04
CA GLY A 185 18.11 15.60 -4.40
C GLY A 185 19.30 14.85 -3.80
N ASN A 186 19.13 13.57 -3.46
CA ASN A 186 20.19 12.75 -2.88
C ASN A 186 21.07 12.01 -3.91
N ALA A 187 20.76 12.11 -5.20
CA ALA A 187 21.45 11.40 -6.26
C ALA A 187 21.43 9.86 -6.10
N GLU A 188 20.33 9.30 -5.58
CA GLU A 188 20.15 7.86 -5.42
C GLU A 188 19.53 7.20 -6.65
N ASP A 189 20.06 6.05 -7.03
CA ASP A 189 19.60 5.29 -8.19
C ASP A 189 18.57 4.21 -7.78
N TYR A 190 17.30 4.45 -8.12
CA TYR A 190 16.20 3.51 -7.87
C TYR A 190 15.85 2.65 -9.09
N THR A 191 16.69 2.58 -10.13
CA THR A 191 16.39 1.77 -11.33
C THR A 191 16.33 0.27 -11.08
N LYS A 192 16.90 -0.20 -9.96
CA LYS A 192 16.90 -1.61 -9.54
C LYS A 192 15.92 -1.90 -8.41
N LEU A 193 16.01 -1.14 -7.31
CA LEU A 193 15.19 -1.31 -6.11
C LEU A 193 14.07 -0.27 -6.12
N ASN A 194 12.87 -0.64 -6.52
CA ASN A 194 11.73 0.28 -6.64
C ASN A 194 10.40 -0.44 -6.50
N PHE A 195 9.33 0.32 -6.28
CA PHE A 195 7.99 -0.24 -6.17
C PHE A 195 7.48 -0.77 -7.52
N ILE A 196 7.47 0.06 -8.57
CA ILE A 196 6.77 -0.27 -9.83
C ILE A 196 7.24 -1.57 -10.48
N ASN A 197 8.54 -1.85 -10.51
CA ASN A 197 9.08 -3.07 -11.13
C ASN A 197 8.95 -4.31 -10.23
N HIS A 198 8.76 -4.12 -8.93
CA HIS A 198 8.51 -5.22 -8.01
C HIS A 198 7.03 -5.54 -7.88
N ALA A 199 6.15 -4.54 -8.02
CA ALA A 199 4.71 -4.65 -7.89
C ALA A 199 4.00 -5.07 -9.18
N PHE A 200 4.54 -4.72 -10.34
CA PHE A 200 3.87 -4.90 -11.63
C PHE A 200 4.79 -5.55 -12.66
N THR A 201 4.22 -6.44 -13.46
CA THR A 201 4.84 -6.95 -14.67
C THR A 201 4.92 -5.87 -15.74
N SER A 202 5.77 -6.06 -16.75
CA SER A 202 5.84 -5.13 -17.90
C SER A 202 4.50 -4.93 -18.62
N GLY A 203 3.65 -5.97 -18.67
CA GLY A 203 2.29 -5.88 -19.20
C GLY A 203 1.39 -4.98 -18.35
N GLU A 204 1.37 -5.21 -17.04
CA GLU A 204 0.60 -4.38 -16.09
C GLU A 204 1.10 -2.93 -16.11
N CYS A 205 2.41 -2.68 -16.13
CA CYS A 205 3.01 -1.35 -16.25
C CYS A 205 2.54 -0.58 -17.50
N SER A 206 2.19 -1.28 -18.58
CA SER A 206 1.67 -0.68 -19.81
C SER A 206 0.22 -0.19 -19.66
N ALA A 207 -0.55 -0.77 -18.75
CA ALA A 207 -1.91 -0.35 -18.41
C ALA A 207 -1.94 0.84 -17.44
N ILE A 208 -0.83 1.12 -16.73
CA ILE A 208 -0.71 2.26 -15.82
C ILE A 208 -0.41 3.52 -16.64
N LYS A 209 -1.24 4.54 -16.52
CA LYS A 209 -1.07 5.80 -17.27
C LYS A 209 -0.03 6.70 -16.62
N THR A 210 0.81 7.30 -17.44
CA THR A 210 1.60 8.46 -17.01
C THR A 210 0.63 9.63 -16.82
N THR A 211 0.56 10.13 -15.60
CA THR A 211 -0.41 11.11 -15.15
C THR A 211 0.28 12.43 -14.85
N LYS A 212 -0.34 13.54 -15.24
CA LYS A 212 0.11 14.86 -14.79
C LYS A 212 -0.28 15.03 -13.32
N VAL A 213 0.67 14.89 -12.43
CA VAL A 213 0.49 15.04 -10.97
C VAL A 213 0.60 16.52 -10.62
N ILE A 214 -0.45 17.07 -10.02
CA ILE A 214 -0.58 18.51 -9.73
C ILE A 214 -0.06 18.80 -8.32
N ASN A 215 1.19 19.25 -8.21
CA ASN A 215 1.80 19.75 -6.97
C ASN A 215 1.72 21.28 -6.84
N ASP A 216 2.08 21.82 -5.68
CA ASP A 216 1.97 23.26 -5.37
C ASP A 216 2.86 24.15 -6.26
N THR A 217 4.07 23.68 -6.58
CA THR A 217 5.04 24.41 -7.41
C THR A 217 5.31 23.69 -8.73
N ASP A 218 5.68 22.40 -8.66
CA ASP A 218 6.27 21.68 -9.78
C ASP A 218 5.42 20.48 -10.17
N HIS A 219 4.67 20.59 -11.27
CA HIS A 219 3.86 19.48 -11.76
C HIS A 219 4.74 18.43 -12.44
N THR A 220 4.52 17.15 -12.11
CA THR A 220 5.30 16.02 -12.61
C THR A 220 4.47 15.11 -13.52
N GLY A 221 5.13 14.21 -14.23
CA GLY A 221 4.51 13.15 -15.01
C GLY A 221 4.87 11.79 -14.41
N ASP A 222 3.98 11.19 -13.64
CA ASP A 222 4.27 9.96 -12.88
C ASP A 222 3.23 8.86 -13.13
N LYS A 223 3.65 7.60 -13.02
CA LYS A 223 2.75 6.45 -13.12
C LYS A 223 2.16 6.10 -11.76
N ILE A 224 3.01 6.09 -10.74
CA ILE A 224 2.64 5.86 -9.35
C ILE A 224 2.93 7.14 -8.56
N PHE A 225 1.99 7.54 -7.70
CA PHE A 225 2.11 8.74 -6.87
C PHE A 225 1.43 8.52 -5.52
N LEU A 226 1.60 9.49 -4.61
CA LEU A 226 0.82 9.58 -3.38
C LEU A 226 -0.27 10.64 -3.57
N LEU A 227 -1.41 10.51 -2.91
CA LEU A 227 -2.42 11.57 -2.95
C LEU A 227 -1.88 12.85 -2.29
N SER A 228 -2.39 14.00 -2.72
CA SER A 228 -2.19 15.29 -2.04
C SER A 228 -3.22 15.52 -0.95
N GLU A 229 -2.97 16.49 -0.06
CA GLU A 229 -3.94 16.94 0.94
C GLU A 229 -5.30 17.29 0.30
N ASN A 230 -5.28 18.04 -0.81
CA ASN A 230 -6.51 18.41 -1.54
C ASN A 230 -7.25 17.21 -2.15
N GLU A 231 -6.61 16.05 -2.31
CA GLU A 231 -7.24 14.82 -2.80
C GLU A 231 -7.81 13.97 -1.65
N VAL A 232 -7.55 14.33 -0.38
CA VAL A 232 -8.00 13.58 0.81
C VAL A 232 -8.82 14.40 1.80
N CYS A 233 -8.70 15.73 1.83
CA CYS A 233 -9.57 16.66 2.55
C CYS A 233 -9.57 18.06 1.88
N ASN A 234 -10.27 19.02 2.48
CA ASN A 234 -10.35 20.44 2.14
C ASN A 234 -10.77 20.79 0.69
N SER A 235 -11.39 19.85 -0.04
CA SER A 235 -11.80 20.13 -1.42
C SER A 235 -12.98 19.28 -1.91
N ASP A 236 -13.70 19.80 -2.91
CA ASP A 236 -14.71 19.05 -3.66
C ASP A 236 -14.13 17.77 -4.31
N THR A 237 -12.82 17.76 -4.61
CA THR A 237 -12.15 16.58 -5.17
C THR A 237 -12.12 15.46 -4.14
N ALA A 238 -11.68 15.76 -2.91
CA ALA A 238 -11.67 14.80 -1.80
C ALA A 238 -13.09 14.26 -1.52
N VAL A 239 -14.09 15.14 -1.49
CA VAL A 239 -15.50 14.74 -1.34
C VAL A 239 -15.93 13.81 -2.47
N SER A 240 -15.58 14.11 -3.73
CA SER A 240 -15.90 13.25 -4.87
C SER A 240 -15.24 11.87 -4.84
N TYR A 241 -14.09 11.76 -4.15
CA TYR A 241 -13.37 10.51 -3.90
C TYR A 241 -13.92 9.75 -2.70
N GLY A 242 -14.90 10.32 -2.00
CA GLY A 242 -15.55 9.69 -0.86
C GLY A 242 -14.89 9.97 0.48
N PHE A 243 -13.99 10.94 0.55
CA PHE A 243 -13.44 11.40 1.82
C PHE A 243 -14.29 12.54 2.40
N GLU A 244 -14.25 12.72 3.71
CA GLU A 244 -14.86 13.86 4.39
C GLU A 244 -14.11 15.16 4.03
N GLU A 245 -14.86 16.25 3.87
CA GLU A 245 -14.30 17.57 3.53
C GLU A 245 -13.30 18.06 4.59
N PHE A 246 -13.56 17.81 5.87
CA PHE A 246 -12.67 18.24 6.95
C PHE A 246 -11.50 17.27 7.13
N CYS A 247 -10.36 17.80 7.56
CA CYS A 247 -9.14 17.03 7.81
C CYS A 247 -9.09 16.35 9.19
N ASP A 248 -10.19 16.34 9.93
CA ASP A 248 -10.31 15.64 11.23
C ASP A 248 -10.28 14.10 11.06
N THR A 249 -10.37 13.37 12.17
CA THR A 249 -10.51 11.90 12.22
C THR A 249 -11.51 11.38 11.18
N SER A 250 -11.12 10.34 10.42
CA SER A 250 -11.94 9.76 9.35
C SER A 250 -11.60 8.31 9.08
N TYR A 251 -12.59 7.42 9.17
CA TYR A 251 -12.45 6.02 8.76
C TYR A 251 -12.33 5.85 7.24
N ALA A 252 -12.74 6.83 6.44
CA ALA A 252 -12.52 6.79 5.00
C ALA A 252 -11.02 6.92 4.67
N ARG A 253 -10.28 7.68 5.49
CA ARG A 253 -8.83 7.93 5.35
C ARG A 253 -7.95 6.98 6.16
N ALA A 254 -8.44 6.45 7.28
CA ALA A 254 -7.74 5.44 8.07
C ALA A 254 -7.30 4.26 7.18
N CYS A 255 -6.12 3.73 7.46
CA CYS A 255 -5.48 2.73 6.59
C CYS A 255 -4.85 1.61 7.42
N GLU A 256 -5.32 0.38 7.21
CA GLU A 256 -4.64 -0.81 7.70
C GLU A 256 -3.35 -1.05 6.89
N GLY A 257 -2.38 -1.73 7.51
CA GLY A 257 -1.18 -2.22 6.85
C GLY A 257 -1.34 -3.67 6.41
N SER A 258 -0.55 -4.08 5.42
CA SER A 258 -0.28 -5.51 5.22
C SER A 258 0.56 -6.07 6.37
N ALA A 259 0.62 -7.40 6.54
CA ALA A 259 1.48 -7.99 7.55
C ALA A 259 2.98 -7.67 7.31
N PHE A 260 3.35 -7.44 6.05
CA PHE A 260 4.68 -6.93 5.69
C PHE A 260 4.95 -5.54 6.27
N VAL A 261 3.99 -4.61 6.15
CA VAL A 261 4.09 -3.27 6.78
C VAL A 261 4.16 -3.41 8.30
N THR A 262 3.29 -4.21 8.91
CA THR A 262 3.33 -4.47 10.36
C THR A 262 4.69 -4.95 10.85
N ALA A 263 5.34 -5.84 10.10
CA ALA A 263 6.66 -6.34 10.45
C ALA A 263 7.77 -5.29 10.33
N MET A 264 7.63 -4.31 9.42
CA MET A 264 8.59 -3.20 9.28
C MET A 264 8.52 -2.18 10.42
N TYR A 265 7.37 -2.08 11.08
CA TYR A 265 7.10 -1.04 12.08
C TYR A 265 7.61 -1.36 13.48
N GLY A 266 7.80 -2.63 13.85
CA GLY A 266 8.06 -3.01 15.24
C GLY A 266 6.83 -2.83 16.15
N ASP A 267 6.95 -3.13 17.45
CA ASP A 267 5.81 -3.37 18.36
C ASP A 267 4.67 -2.33 18.28
N GLU A 268 3.45 -2.86 18.15
CA GLU A 268 2.19 -2.15 17.84
C GLU A 268 1.68 -1.24 18.98
N GLU A 269 2.35 -1.23 20.14
CA GLU A 269 1.84 -0.60 21.36
C GLU A 269 1.79 0.94 21.28
N ASP A 270 2.65 1.57 20.47
CA ASP A 270 2.77 3.04 20.45
C ASP A 270 1.84 3.74 19.43
N PHE A 271 1.25 3.02 18.47
CA PHE A 271 0.58 3.67 17.32
C PHE A 271 -0.93 3.57 17.25
N GLY A 272 -1.57 2.85 18.17
CA GLY A 272 -3.03 2.70 18.19
C GLY A 272 -3.54 1.79 17.06
N VAL A 273 -4.16 0.69 17.48
CA VAL A 273 -5.20 -0.04 16.74
C VAL A 273 -4.94 -0.39 15.26
N GLY A 274 -3.83 -1.03 14.89
CA GLY A 274 -3.67 -1.67 13.56
C GLY A 274 -3.77 -0.74 12.32
N TYR A 275 -3.91 0.58 12.53
CA TYR A 275 -3.94 1.61 11.51
C TYR A 275 -2.62 2.36 11.49
N TYR A 276 -2.17 2.73 10.30
CA TYR A 276 -0.84 3.28 10.09
C TYR A 276 -0.92 4.71 9.57
N TRP A 277 0.11 5.47 9.92
CA TRP A 277 0.33 6.77 9.32
C TRP A 277 0.74 6.54 7.88
N TRP A 278 0.25 7.36 6.95
CA TRP A 278 0.65 7.22 5.56
C TRP A 278 0.92 8.55 4.88
N TRP A 279 1.95 8.56 4.03
CA TRP A 279 2.45 9.77 3.40
C TRP A 279 1.47 10.35 2.37
N LEU A 280 1.43 11.68 2.31
CA LEU A 280 0.89 12.46 1.22
C LEU A 280 2.03 13.18 0.49
N ARG A 281 1.82 13.54 -0.78
CA ARG A 281 2.81 14.29 -1.57
C ARG A 281 2.77 15.81 -1.36
N SER A 282 1.79 16.31 -0.62
CA SER A 282 1.68 17.75 -0.33
C SER A 282 2.85 18.20 0.55
N GLN A 283 3.50 19.28 0.13
CA GLN A 283 4.67 19.79 0.84
C GLN A 283 4.23 20.42 2.17
N GLY A 284 4.93 20.07 3.24
CA GLY A 284 4.76 20.72 4.54
C GLY A 284 5.63 21.96 4.66
N ILE A 285 5.71 22.52 5.87
CA ILE A 285 6.58 23.66 6.14
C ILE A 285 8.02 23.18 6.30
N THR A 286 8.98 23.79 5.59
CA THR A 286 10.43 23.48 5.70
C THR A 286 10.79 22.03 5.36
N ASP A 287 11.22 21.23 6.33
CA ASP A 287 11.65 19.82 6.23
C ASP A 287 10.52 18.82 6.56
N HIS A 288 9.27 19.25 6.47
CA HIS A 288 8.10 18.43 6.71
C HIS A 288 7.32 18.11 5.42
N THR A 289 6.54 17.04 5.47
CA THR A 289 5.56 16.68 4.43
C THR A 289 4.23 16.31 5.08
N ALA A 290 3.17 16.37 4.28
CA ALA A 290 1.85 15.97 4.73
C ALA A 290 1.71 14.45 4.88
N PHE A 291 0.86 14.05 5.82
CA PHE A 291 0.54 12.67 6.12
C PHE A 291 -0.87 12.56 6.66
N VAL A 292 -1.40 11.35 6.62
CA VAL A 292 -2.62 10.96 7.31
C VAL A 292 -2.23 10.15 8.53
N ASN A 293 -2.75 10.52 9.69
CA ASN A 293 -2.52 9.85 10.97
C ASN A 293 -3.31 8.54 11.08
N TYR A 294 -3.04 7.71 12.10
CA TYR A 294 -3.70 6.39 12.30
C TYR A 294 -5.24 6.49 12.39
N ASP A 295 -5.76 7.61 12.88
CA ASP A 295 -7.18 7.88 13.02
C ASP A 295 -7.80 8.52 11.76
N GLY A 296 -7.02 8.71 10.71
CA GLY A 296 -7.44 9.33 9.46
C GLY A 296 -7.41 10.86 9.44
N GLY A 297 -6.95 11.52 10.51
CA GLY A 297 -6.71 12.96 10.49
C GLY A 297 -5.56 13.35 9.56
N VAL A 298 -5.61 14.51 8.91
CA VAL A 298 -4.58 14.99 7.97
C VAL A 298 -3.77 16.13 8.57
N TYR A 299 -2.45 16.03 8.46
CA TYR A 299 -1.49 16.97 9.04
C TYR A 299 -0.31 17.20 8.08
N ASP A 300 0.37 18.35 8.19
CA ASP A 300 1.44 18.80 7.28
C ASP A 300 2.82 18.97 7.96
N ALA A 301 2.99 18.35 9.14
CA ALA A 301 4.07 18.66 10.07
C ALA A 301 4.92 17.44 10.46
N PHE A 302 5.13 16.46 9.58
CA PHE A 302 6.00 15.31 9.87
C PHE A 302 7.28 15.31 9.05
N TYR A 303 8.42 15.03 9.70
CA TYR A 303 9.75 15.13 9.10
C TYR A 303 9.92 14.14 7.96
N VAL A 304 10.46 14.61 6.84
CA VAL A 304 10.58 13.82 5.61
C VAL A 304 11.48 12.57 5.76
N ASP A 305 12.43 12.60 6.69
CA ASP A 305 13.38 11.52 6.97
C ASP A 305 12.94 10.56 8.07
N CYS A 306 11.77 10.79 8.69
CA CYS A 306 11.20 9.83 9.62
C CYS A 306 10.94 8.50 8.89
N SER A 307 11.49 7.43 9.45
CA SER A 307 11.11 6.06 9.12
C SER A 307 9.77 5.69 9.73
N GLY A 308 9.23 4.53 9.35
CA GLY A 308 7.98 4.05 9.94
C GLY A 308 6.78 4.91 9.55
N VAL A 309 6.70 5.33 8.28
CA VAL A 309 5.47 5.88 7.71
C VAL A 309 5.11 5.07 6.48
N ALA A 310 3.85 4.64 6.42
CA ALA A 310 3.38 3.65 5.49
C ALA A 310 3.09 4.29 4.14
N ILE A 311 3.12 3.47 3.10
CA ILE A 311 2.98 3.91 1.73
C ILE A 311 1.66 3.38 1.18
N ARG A 312 0.80 4.32 0.79
CA ARG A 312 -0.49 4.06 0.16
C ARG A 312 -0.48 4.60 -1.28
N PRO A 313 0.06 3.83 -2.24
CA PRO A 313 0.21 4.31 -3.61
C PRO A 313 -1.14 4.55 -4.29
N ALA A 314 -1.14 5.51 -5.20
CA ALA A 314 -2.22 5.81 -6.12
C ALA A 314 -1.71 5.76 -7.56
N LEU A 315 -2.60 5.40 -8.50
CA LEU A 315 -2.30 5.34 -9.92
C LEU A 315 -3.56 5.48 -10.78
N HIS A 316 -3.38 5.90 -12.04
CA HIS A 316 -4.43 5.84 -13.05
C HIS A 316 -4.29 4.57 -13.89
N LEU A 317 -5.33 3.75 -13.92
CA LEU A 317 -5.40 2.53 -14.70
C LEU A 317 -6.22 2.73 -15.98
N ASP A 318 -5.72 2.20 -17.10
CA ASP A 318 -6.50 2.04 -18.34
C ASP A 318 -7.42 0.83 -18.26
N LEU A 319 -8.73 1.08 -18.07
CA LEU A 319 -9.75 0.04 -17.98
C LEU A 319 -9.98 -0.71 -19.31
N SER A 320 -9.42 -0.25 -20.43
CA SER A 320 -9.45 -1.05 -21.65
C SER A 320 -8.50 -2.25 -21.60
N CYS A 321 -7.54 -2.25 -20.67
CA CYS A 321 -6.60 -3.36 -20.44
C CYS A 321 -7.17 -4.37 -19.43
N SER A 322 -8.38 -4.89 -19.71
CA SER A 322 -9.13 -5.77 -18.80
C SER A 322 -8.46 -7.10 -18.47
N ASP A 323 -7.42 -7.49 -19.20
CA ASP A 323 -6.68 -8.74 -18.95
C ASP A 323 -5.78 -8.67 -17.71
N PHE A 324 -5.48 -7.47 -17.20
CA PHE A 324 -4.53 -7.27 -16.10
C PHE A 324 -5.18 -7.12 -14.73
N TYR A 325 -6.49 -6.90 -14.64
CA TYR A 325 -7.17 -6.68 -13.37
C TYR A 325 -8.44 -7.52 -13.27
N SER A 326 -8.89 -7.74 -12.03
CA SER A 326 -10.15 -8.44 -11.76
C SER A 326 -10.95 -7.74 -10.67
N TYR A 327 -12.26 -7.86 -10.69
CA TYR A 327 -13.13 -7.25 -9.68
C TYR A 327 -12.90 -7.88 -8.30
N ALA A 328 -12.69 -7.05 -7.28
CA ALA A 328 -12.35 -7.45 -5.91
C ALA A 328 -13.46 -7.11 -4.90
N GLY A 329 -14.71 -6.97 -5.37
CA GLY A 329 -15.84 -6.60 -4.53
C GLY A 329 -15.87 -5.11 -4.21
N THR A 330 -16.36 -4.79 -3.02
CA THR A 330 -16.47 -3.42 -2.53
C THR A 330 -15.90 -3.29 -1.13
N VAL A 331 -15.52 -2.08 -0.74
CA VAL A 331 -15.22 -1.71 0.66
C VAL A 331 -16.09 -0.52 1.07
N CYS A 332 -16.32 -0.38 2.38
CA CYS A 332 -17.14 0.67 2.95
C CYS A 332 -16.37 1.35 4.09
N ASN A 333 -16.55 2.65 4.31
CA ASN A 333 -15.97 3.39 5.45
C ASN A 333 -16.67 3.08 6.79
N PHE A 334 -17.53 2.08 6.81
CA PHE A 334 -18.33 1.70 7.96
C PHE A 334 -17.78 0.45 8.62
N TRP A 335 -17.46 0.56 9.91
CA TRP A 335 -17.33 -0.57 10.81
C TRP A 335 -18.72 -1.01 11.28
N SER A 336 -19.06 -2.29 11.06
CA SER A 336 -20.11 -2.98 11.82
C SER A 336 -19.60 -4.30 12.34
N GLU A 337 -19.91 -4.61 13.60
CA GLU A 337 -19.62 -5.88 14.28
C GLU A 337 -20.20 -7.12 13.57
N ASP A 338 -21.08 -6.95 12.57
CA ASP A 338 -21.80 -8.03 11.88
C ASP A 338 -21.03 -8.72 10.71
N ASN A 339 -19.74 -8.42 10.49
CA ASN A 339 -18.93 -9.01 9.41
C ASN A 339 -17.87 -10.04 9.88
N LEU A 340 -18.06 -10.67 11.04
CA LEU A 340 -17.28 -11.83 11.50
C LEU A 340 -17.97 -13.17 11.21
#